data_AF-A0A1Y5I6D8-F1
#
_entry.id   AF-A0A1Y5I6D8-F1
#
_cell.length_a   1.000
_cell.length_b   1.000
_cell.length_c   1.000
_cell.angle_alpha   90.00
_cell.angle_beta   90.00
_cell.angle_gamma   90.00
#
_symmetry.space_group_name_H-M   'P 1'
#
loop_
_entity.id
_entity.type
_entity.pdbx_description
1 polymer ?
#
loop_
_entity_poly.entity_id
_entity_poly.type
_entity_poly.pdbx_seq_one_letter_code
_entity_poly.pdbx_strand_id
1 'polypeptide(L)'
;GAFARLPSVANASELRASARKKANRVTPTRGLKEAARERNLGMKRIEAMTFGYCTPLKTYVKGFPSPERFHPFERALLELTLSDTKYRTTVEAVDVMRKGLLGIGKGYSAQVNNAKGMKEAEEIREKGMEELEAYYSRNARCVDDLKSIAKILRQLPVAELETPTVALVGAPNVGKSSLVRALSSGQPEVQNYPFTTKGIKMGHFFVEDERHVVTDTPGLINRAEEDRNKIEMLAIATLEHLPTCVVFVTDLSGLSGTSIADQLELRETLYKQFADRRPWIDVFSKAALV
;
A
#
# COMPACT_ATOMS: atom_id res chain seq x y z
N GLY A 1 11.18 0.61 0.78
CA GLY A 1 9.90 0.45 1.49
C GLY A 1 9.22 -0.87 1.15
N ALA A 2 8.39 -1.35 2.06
CA ALA A 2 7.61 -2.57 1.90
C ALA A 2 6.63 -2.50 0.72
N PHE A 3 6.08 -1.31 0.42
CA PHE A 3 5.11 -1.12 -0.67
C PHE A 3 5.68 -1.42 -2.06
N ALA A 4 6.96 -1.13 -2.31
CA ALA A 4 7.62 -1.44 -3.58
C ALA A 4 7.72 -2.96 -3.86
N ARG A 5 7.67 -3.78 -2.79
CA ARG A 5 7.76 -5.24 -2.85
C ARG A 5 6.40 -5.93 -3.00
N LEU A 6 5.30 -5.17 -2.97
CA LEU A 6 3.96 -5.73 -3.20
C LEU A 6 3.88 -6.40 -4.58
N PRO A 7 3.20 -7.55 -4.70
CA PRO A 7 3.17 -8.30 -5.95
C PRO A 7 2.41 -7.54 -7.04
N SER A 8 2.79 -7.78 -8.30
CA SER A 8 1.98 -7.34 -9.44
C SER A 8 0.71 -8.20 -9.52
N VAL A 9 -0.44 -7.55 -9.60
CA VAL A 9 -1.76 -8.20 -9.63
C VAL A 9 -2.34 -8.08 -11.04
N ALA A 10 -2.65 -9.21 -11.67
CA ALA A 10 -3.37 -9.26 -12.94
C ALA A 10 -4.79 -8.70 -12.78
N ASN A 11 -5.41 -8.17 -13.85
CA ASN A 11 -6.85 -7.87 -13.76
C ASN A 11 -7.66 -9.17 -13.70
N ALA A 12 -8.91 -9.06 -13.27
CA ALA A 12 -9.78 -10.22 -13.12
C ALA A 12 -10.02 -10.97 -14.44
N SER A 13 -10.12 -10.25 -15.57
CA SER A 13 -10.36 -10.85 -16.88
C SER A 13 -9.17 -11.66 -17.40
N GLU A 14 -7.93 -11.19 -17.21
CA GLU A 14 -6.69 -11.93 -17.53
C GLU A 14 -6.58 -13.21 -16.70
N LEU A 15 -6.87 -13.11 -15.40
CA LEU A 15 -6.78 -14.25 -14.48
C LEU A 15 -7.82 -15.32 -14.83
N ARG A 16 -9.05 -14.89 -15.17
CA ARG A 16 -10.11 -15.73 -15.74
C ARG A 16 -9.70 -16.42 -17.04
N ALA A 17 -9.19 -15.66 -18.01
CA ALA A 17 -8.75 -16.21 -19.29
C ALA A 17 -7.62 -17.24 -19.11
N SER A 18 -6.66 -16.95 -18.22
CA SER A 18 -5.55 -17.85 -17.88
C SER A 18 -6.04 -19.16 -17.25
N ALA A 19 -6.96 -19.09 -16.28
CA ALA A 19 -7.53 -20.28 -15.63
C ALA A 19 -8.30 -21.17 -16.63
N ARG A 20 -9.18 -20.58 -17.46
CA ARG A 20 -9.89 -21.31 -18.53
C ARG A 20 -8.94 -21.98 -19.51
N LYS A 21 -7.93 -21.24 -19.98
CA LYS A 21 -6.94 -21.76 -20.93
C LYS A 21 -6.16 -22.94 -20.35
N LYS A 22 -5.80 -22.89 -19.07
CA LYS A 22 -5.13 -24.01 -18.38
C LYS A 22 -6.03 -25.24 -18.30
N ALA A 23 -7.29 -25.06 -17.89
CA ALA A 23 -8.24 -26.17 -17.79
C ALA A 23 -8.54 -26.83 -19.15
N ASN A 24 -8.76 -26.04 -20.20
CA ASN A 24 -9.11 -26.57 -21.53
C ASN A 24 -7.98 -27.36 -22.19
N ARG A 25 -6.72 -27.12 -21.80
CA ARG A 25 -5.54 -27.84 -22.32
C ARG A 25 -5.31 -29.20 -21.65
N VAL A 26 -6.03 -29.49 -20.57
CA VAL A 26 -5.87 -30.76 -19.84
C VAL A 26 -6.42 -31.92 -20.65
N THR A 27 -5.62 -32.98 -20.73
CA THR A 27 -5.97 -34.26 -21.36
C THR A 27 -6.05 -35.38 -20.32
N PRO A 28 -6.85 -36.44 -20.58
CA PRO A 28 -6.92 -37.58 -19.67
C PRO A 28 -5.59 -38.34 -19.63
N THR A 29 -5.36 -39.10 -18.56
CA THR A 29 -4.24 -40.05 -18.48
C THR A 29 -4.41 -41.12 -19.57
N ARG A 30 -3.30 -41.50 -20.21
CA ARG A 30 -3.28 -42.55 -21.26
C ARG A 30 -3.63 -43.92 -20.66
N GLY A 31 -4.25 -44.79 -21.46
CA GLY A 31 -4.53 -46.19 -21.08
C GLY A 31 -5.82 -46.42 -20.27
N LEU A 32 -6.60 -45.37 -19.98
CA LEU A 32 -7.87 -45.51 -19.27
C LEU A 32 -9.02 -45.95 -20.19
N LYS A 33 -9.86 -46.87 -19.70
CA LYS A 33 -11.12 -47.27 -20.34
C LYS A 33 -12.16 -46.17 -20.23
N GLU A 34 -13.16 -46.16 -21.12
CA GLU A 34 -14.14 -45.08 -21.34
C GLU A 34 -14.61 -44.34 -20.06
N ALA A 35 -15.37 -44.99 -19.18
CA ALA A 35 -15.91 -44.33 -17.98
C ALA A 35 -14.82 -43.87 -16.97
N ALA A 36 -13.70 -44.58 -16.87
CA ALA A 36 -12.58 -44.16 -16.04
C ALA A 36 -11.81 -42.97 -16.64
N ARG A 37 -11.72 -42.94 -17.98
CA ARG A 37 -11.09 -41.86 -18.75
C ARG A 37 -11.86 -40.55 -18.58
N GLU A 38 -13.19 -40.59 -18.65
CA GLU A 38 -14.00 -39.37 -18.51
C GLU A 38 -13.96 -38.81 -17.09
N ARG A 39 -14.04 -39.68 -16.06
CA ARG A 39 -13.85 -39.25 -14.66
C ARG A 39 -12.47 -38.61 -14.46
N ASN A 40 -11.41 -39.23 -14.99
CA ASN A 40 -10.07 -38.68 -14.91
C ASN A 40 -9.95 -37.31 -15.59
N LEU A 41 -10.53 -37.17 -16.80
CA LEU A 41 -10.54 -35.89 -17.51
C LEU A 41 -11.29 -34.82 -16.71
N GLY A 42 -12.48 -35.14 -16.21
CA GLY A 42 -13.33 -34.22 -15.46
C GLY A 42 -12.65 -33.72 -14.20
N MET A 43 -12.09 -34.62 -13.38
CA MET A 43 -11.33 -34.25 -12.18
C MET A 43 -10.16 -33.32 -12.53
N LYS A 44 -9.31 -33.71 -13.48
CA LYS A 44 -8.15 -32.90 -13.85
C LYS A 44 -8.54 -31.53 -14.41
N ARG A 45 -9.64 -31.42 -15.15
CA ARG A 45 -10.13 -30.13 -15.69
C ARG A 45 -10.63 -29.21 -14.57
N ILE A 46 -11.46 -29.74 -13.67
CA ILE A 46 -11.93 -29.01 -12.48
C ILE A 46 -10.73 -28.53 -11.66
N GLU A 47 -9.81 -29.44 -11.32
CA GLU A 47 -8.62 -29.11 -10.54
C GLU A 47 -7.74 -28.08 -11.23
N ALA A 48 -7.50 -28.21 -12.53
CA ALA A 48 -6.71 -27.24 -13.28
C ALA A 48 -7.36 -25.85 -13.30
N MET A 49 -8.69 -25.75 -13.41
CA MET A 49 -9.41 -24.48 -13.30
C MET A 49 -9.32 -23.92 -11.88
N THR A 50 -9.60 -24.74 -10.87
CA THR A 50 -9.52 -24.37 -9.45
C THR A 50 -8.14 -23.86 -9.08
N PHE A 51 -7.07 -24.58 -9.42
CA PHE A 51 -5.69 -24.15 -9.15
C PHE A 51 -5.24 -23.01 -10.06
N GLY A 52 -5.81 -22.89 -11.26
CA GLY A 52 -5.64 -21.75 -12.14
C GLY A 52 -6.06 -20.44 -11.47
N TYR A 53 -7.14 -20.47 -10.69
CA TYR A 53 -7.57 -19.35 -9.85
C TYR A 53 -6.81 -19.27 -8.52
N CYS A 54 -6.81 -20.35 -7.75
CA CYS A 54 -6.38 -20.33 -6.36
C CYS A 54 -4.87 -20.07 -6.20
N THR A 55 -4.05 -20.47 -7.16
CA THR A 55 -2.59 -20.29 -7.06
C THR A 55 -2.19 -18.81 -7.11
N PRO A 56 -2.58 -18.02 -8.14
CA PRO A 56 -2.33 -16.59 -8.13
C PRO A 56 -2.95 -15.87 -6.92
N LEU A 57 -4.22 -16.16 -6.58
CA LEU A 57 -4.89 -15.50 -5.45
C LEU A 57 -4.15 -15.77 -4.12
N LYS A 58 -3.65 -16.99 -3.91
CA LYS A 58 -2.82 -17.33 -2.74
C LYS A 58 -1.52 -16.52 -2.72
N THR A 59 -0.87 -16.39 -3.87
CA THR A 59 0.36 -15.60 -4.01
C THR A 59 0.09 -14.13 -3.69
N TYR A 60 -1.03 -13.58 -4.15
CA TYR A 60 -1.43 -12.21 -3.83
C TYR A 60 -1.62 -12.07 -2.31
N VAL A 61 -2.51 -12.84 -1.70
CA VAL A 61 -2.77 -12.76 -0.24
C VAL A 61 -1.49 -12.86 0.58
N LYS A 62 -0.54 -13.72 0.19
CA LYS A 62 0.77 -13.81 0.87
C LYS A 62 1.68 -12.60 0.66
N GLY A 63 1.62 -11.98 -0.52
CA GLY A 63 2.42 -10.81 -0.87
C GLY A 63 1.88 -9.49 -0.30
N PHE A 64 0.65 -9.48 0.20
CA PHE A 64 0.07 -8.36 0.94
C PHE A 64 0.14 -8.65 2.46
N PRO A 65 1.18 -8.17 3.17
CA PRO A 65 1.32 -8.45 4.59
C PRO A 65 0.25 -7.73 5.41
N SER A 66 0.03 -8.19 6.65
CA SER A 66 -0.83 -7.47 7.59
C SER A 66 -0.23 -6.09 7.91
N PRO A 67 -1.08 -5.09 8.17
CA PRO A 67 -0.64 -3.73 8.49
C PRO A 67 0.38 -3.61 9.63
N GLU A 68 0.31 -4.52 10.61
CA GLU A 68 1.24 -4.59 11.76
C GLU A 68 2.68 -4.93 11.34
N ARG A 69 2.87 -5.49 10.14
CA ARG A 69 4.20 -5.83 9.62
C ARG A 69 4.87 -4.65 8.91
N PHE A 70 4.13 -3.58 8.64
CA PHE A 70 4.72 -2.36 8.10
C PHE A 70 5.42 -1.58 9.22
N HIS A 71 6.46 -0.85 8.86
CA HIS A 71 7.03 0.14 9.76
C HIS A 71 5.94 1.15 10.16
N PRO A 72 5.92 1.69 11.40
CA PRO A 72 4.88 2.63 11.85
C PRO A 72 4.64 3.80 10.87
N PHE A 73 5.71 4.37 10.31
CA PHE A 73 5.62 5.40 9.26
C PHE A 73 4.91 4.90 7.98
N GLU A 74 5.25 3.70 7.51
CA GLU A 74 4.58 3.11 6.34
C GLU A 74 3.10 2.82 6.64
N ARG A 75 2.78 2.37 7.85
CA ARG A 75 1.39 2.17 8.27
C ARG A 75 0.60 3.48 8.31
N ALA A 76 1.21 4.58 8.78
CA ALA A 76 0.61 5.91 8.71
C ALA A 76 0.36 6.34 7.25
N LEU A 77 1.33 6.09 6.35
CA LEU A 77 1.15 6.34 4.91
C LEU A 77 0.01 5.50 4.30
N LEU A 78 -0.13 4.24 4.70
CA LEU A 78 -1.24 3.38 4.29
C LEU A 78 -2.58 3.98 4.72
N GLU A 79 -2.69 4.39 5.98
CA GLU A 79 -3.90 5.00 6.55
C GLU A 79 -4.30 6.28 5.80
N LEU A 80 -3.35 7.19 5.61
CA LEU A 80 -3.59 8.46 4.91
C LEU A 80 -4.00 8.28 3.45
N THR A 81 -3.49 7.24 2.79
CA THR A 81 -3.71 6.99 1.36
C THR A 81 -4.99 6.21 1.09
N LEU A 82 -5.25 5.13 1.84
CA LEU A 82 -6.31 4.17 1.52
C LEU A 82 -7.22 3.80 2.71
N SER A 83 -6.80 4.05 3.95
CA SER A 83 -7.29 3.43 5.21
C SER A 83 -6.90 1.96 5.38
N ASP A 84 -6.58 1.60 6.62
CA ASP A 84 -6.24 0.24 7.06
C ASP A 84 -7.41 -0.72 6.80
N THR A 85 -8.63 -0.25 7.07
CA THR A 85 -9.87 -1.02 6.88
C THR A 85 -10.06 -1.42 5.42
N LYS A 86 -9.90 -0.50 4.47
CA LYS A 86 -10.04 -0.81 3.05
C LYS A 86 -8.97 -1.79 2.57
N TYR A 87 -7.73 -1.63 3.05
CA TYR A 87 -6.64 -2.56 2.74
C TYR A 87 -6.96 -3.98 3.22
N ARG A 88 -7.31 -4.13 4.51
CA ARG A 88 -7.65 -5.42 5.13
C ARG A 88 -8.82 -6.10 4.45
N THR A 89 -9.95 -5.41 4.35
CA THR A 89 -11.19 -5.96 3.78
C THR A 89 -11.00 -6.42 2.33
N THR A 90 -10.18 -5.72 1.54
CA THR A 90 -9.88 -6.13 0.16
C THR A 90 -9.03 -7.40 0.11
N VAL A 91 -7.96 -7.48 0.92
CA VAL A 91 -7.09 -8.68 1.00
C VAL A 91 -7.89 -9.88 1.52
N GLU A 92 -8.74 -9.68 2.52
CA GLU A 92 -9.62 -10.69 3.08
C GLU A 92 -10.65 -11.18 2.05
N ALA A 93 -11.28 -10.29 1.29
CA ALA A 93 -12.22 -10.66 0.23
C ALA A 93 -11.58 -11.58 -0.82
N VAL A 94 -10.31 -11.31 -1.18
CA VAL A 94 -9.54 -12.16 -2.10
C VAL A 94 -9.26 -13.54 -1.49
N ASP A 95 -8.94 -13.63 -0.20
CA ASP A 95 -8.73 -14.92 0.46
C ASP A 95 -10.04 -15.71 0.64
N VAL A 96 -11.15 -15.03 0.94
CA VAL A 96 -12.49 -15.63 0.99
C VAL A 96 -12.87 -16.20 -0.37
N MET A 97 -12.72 -15.43 -1.44
CA MET A 97 -12.94 -15.89 -2.82
C MET A 97 -12.08 -17.13 -3.14
N ARG A 98 -10.80 -17.09 -2.79
CA ARG A 98 -9.88 -18.23 -2.98
C ARG A 98 -10.34 -19.48 -2.23
N LYS A 99 -10.77 -19.34 -0.97
CA LYS A 99 -11.28 -20.46 -0.15
C LYS A 99 -12.57 -21.03 -0.74
N GLY A 100 -13.49 -20.18 -1.19
CA GLY A 100 -14.74 -20.61 -1.83
C GLY A 100 -14.51 -21.40 -3.11
N LEU A 101 -13.65 -20.90 -4.02
CA LEU A 101 -13.27 -21.61 -5.24
C LEU A 101 -12.64 -22.98 -4.95
N LEU A 102 -11.78 -23.05 -3.92
CA LEU A 102 -11.18 -24.32 -3.51
C LEU A 102 -12.23 -25.31 -2.97
N GLY A 103 -13.21 -24.82 -2.22
CA GLY A 103 -14.32 -25.63 -1.71
C GLY A 103 -15.17 -26.21 -2.84
N ILE A 104 -15.60 -25.36 -3.78
CA ILE A 104 -16.36 -25.76 -4.98
C ILE A 104 -15.57 -26.80 -5.78
N GLY A 105 -14.31 -26.51 -6.10
CA GLY A 105 -13.45 -27.40 -6.87
C GLY A 105 -13.29 -28.78 -6.25
N LYS A 106 -13.03 -28.84 -4.93
CA LYS A 106 -12.95 -30.11 -4.19
C LYS A 106 -14.27 -30.87 -4.21
N GLY A 107 -15.39 -30.18 -3.99
CA GLY A 107 -16.73 -30.78 -3.97
C GLY A 107 -17.10 -31.42 -5.30
N TYR A 108 -16.87 -30.73 -6.41
CA TYR A 108 -17.16 -31.27 -7.75
C TYR A 108 -16.15 -32.33 -8.20
N SER A 109 -14.86 -32.20 -7.87
CA SER A 109 -13.86 -33.23 -8.19
C SER A 109 -14.22 -34.57 -7.51
N ALA A 110 -14.66 -34.53 -6.24
CA ALA A 110 -15.13 -35.72 -5.53
C ALA A 110 -16.40 -36.33 -6.16
N GLN A 111 -17.36 -35.50 -6.59
CA GLN A 111 -18.56 -35.99 -7.28
C GLN A 111 -18.21 -36.66 -8.62
N VAL A 112 -17.33 -36.07 -9.43
CA VAL A 112 -16.87 -36.68 -10.69
C VAL A 112 -16.18 -38.03 -10.42
N ASN A 113 -15.35 -38.12 -9.39
CA ASN A 113 -14.68 -39.38 -9.04
C ASN A 113 -15.68 -40.53 -8.77
N ASN A 114 -16.81 -40.19 -8.14
CA ASN A 114 -17.85 -41.13 -7.72
C ASN A 114 -18.94 -41.37 -8.78
N ALA A 115 -18.88 -40.72 -9.94
CA ALA A 115 -19.84 -40.92 -11.03
C ALA A 115 -19.83 -42.38 -11.51
N LYS A 116 -21.02 -42.93 -11.80
CA LYS A 116 -21.22 -44.32 -12.21
C LYS A 116 -21.04 -44.52 -13.72
N GLY A 117 -21.27 -43.46 -14.51
CA GLY A 117 -21.21 -43.51 -15.97
C GLY A 117 -20.49 -42.32 -16.60
N MET A 118 -20.22 -42.44 -17.91
CA MET A 118 -19.56 -41.39 -18.70
C MET A 118 -20.39 -40.10 -18.75
N LYS A 119 -21.70 -40.21 -19.08
CA LYS A 119 -22.61 -39.06 -19.17
C LYS A 119 -22.71 -38.31 -17.85
N GLU A 120 -22.88 -39.04 -16.74
CA GLU A 120 -22.94 -38.46 -15.40
C GLU A 120 -21.64 -37.72 -15.04
N ALA A 121 -20.47 -38.29 -15.35
CA ALA A 121 -19.18 -37.63 -15.10
C ALA A 121 -19.03 -36.34 -15.92
N GLU A 122 -19.50 -36.33 -17.17
CA GLU A 122 -19.49 -35.16 -18.04
C GLU A 122 -20.43 -34.05 -17.54
N GLU A 123 -21.66 -34.39 -17.17
CA GLU A 123 -22.65 -33.44 -16.63
C GLU A 123 -22.15 -32.80 -15.32
N ILE A 124 -21.60 -33.60 -14.39
CA ILE A 124 -21.03 -33.08 -13.13
C ILE A 124 -19.84 -32.16 -13.43
N ARG A 125 -18.98 -32.53 -14.39
CA ARG A 125 -17.83 -31.71 -14.81
C ARG A 125 -18.29 -30.36 -15.34
N GLU A 126 -19.25 -30.34 -16.26
CA GLU A 126 -19.76 -29.10 -16.86
C GLU A 126 -20.37 -28.19 -15.80
N LYS A 127 -21.25 -28.74 -14.97
CA LYS A 127 -21.85 -27.99 -13.85
C LYS A 127 -20.79 -27.45 -12.87
N GLY A 128 -19.75 -28.23 -12.57
CA GLY A 128 -18.68 -27.81 -11.68
C GLY A 128 -17.82 -26.67 -12.26
N MET A 129 -17.55 -26.72 -13.56
CA MET A 129 -16.84 -25.66 -14.28
C MET A 129 -17.67 -24.38 -14.36
N GLU A 130 -18.97 -24.49 -14.60
CA GLU A 130 -19.93 -23.37 -14.60
C GLU A 130 -20.04 -22.73 -13.22
N GLU A 131 -20.17 -23.52 -12.14
CA GLU A 131 -20.25 -22.98 -10.78
C GLU A 131 -18.95 -22.28 -10.37
N LEU A 132 -17.78 -22.84 -10.71
CA LEU A 132 -16.48 -22.17 -10.51
C LEU A 132 -16.44 -20.82 -11.22
N GLU A 133 -16.91 -20.76 -12.47
CA GLU A 133 -16.94 -19.56 -13.27
C GLU A 133 -17.91 -18.50 -12.73
N ALA A 134 -19.11 -18.93 -12.33
CA ALA A 134 -20.14 -18.07 -11.76
C ALA A 134 -19.68 -17.52 -10.40
N TYR A 135 -19.09 -18.36 -9.56
CA TYR A 135 -18.51 -17.93 -8.29
C TYR A 135 -17.34 -16.96 -8.49
N TYR A 136 -16.44 -17.24 -9.44
CA TYR A 136 -15.36 -16.30 -9.78
C TYR A 136 -15.94 -14.95 -10.24
N SER A 137 -16.85 -14.97 -11.20
CA SER A 137 -17.43 -13.76 -11.80
C SER A 137 -18.15 -12.88 -10.78
N ARG A 138 -18.89 -13.48 -9.83
CA ARG A 138 -19.56 -12.75 -8.74
C ARG A 138 -18.60 -12.02 -7.82
N ASN A 139 -17.37 -12.54 -7.65
CA ASN A 139 -16.38 -12.02 -6.70
C ASN A 139 -15.21 -11.31 -7.39
N ALA A 140 -15.17 -11.26 -8.72
CA ALA A 140 -14.05 -10.77 -9.52
C ALA A 140 -13.58 -9.35 -9.15
N ARG A 141 -14.50 -8.50 -8.69
CA ARG A 141 -14.22 -7.11 -8.29
C ARG A 141 -13.11 -7.01 -7.25
N CYS A 142 -13.03 -7.93 -6.28
CA CYS A 142 -11.99 -7.87 -5.25
C CYS A 142 -10.56 -8.00 -5.82
N VAL A 143 -10.40 -8.68 -6.96
CA VAL A 143 -9.11 -8.81 -7.64
C VAL A 143 -8.70 -7.48 -8.29
N ASP A 144 -9.65 -6.79 -8.93
CA ASP A 144 -9.39 -5.48 -9.54
C ASP A 144 -9.21 -4.38 -8.48
N ASP A 145 -9.92 -4.46 -7.35
CA ASP A 145 -9.70 -3.60 -6.20
C ASP A 145 -8.30 -3.83 -5.61
N LEU A 146 -7.88 -5.08 -5.43
CA LEU A 146 -6.53 -5.41 -4.96
C LEU A 146 -5.45 -4.90 -5.94
N LYS A 147 -5.68 -5.03 -7.24
CA LYS A 147 -4.79 -4.47 -8.27
C LYS A 147 -4.68 -2.95 -8.16
N SER A 148 -5.80 -2.27 -7.93
CA SER A 148 -5.84 -0.82 -7.76
C SER A 148 -5.07 -0.39 -6.52
N ILE A 149 -5.24 -1.10 -5.39
CA ILE A 149 -4.47 -0.88 -4.17
C ILE A 149 -2.97 -1.09 -4.43
N ALA A 150 -2.59 -2.19 -5.09
CA ALA A 150 -1.19 -2.48 -5.43
C ALA A 150 -0.57 -1.33 -6.22
N LYS A 151 -1.29 -0.82 -7.23
CA LYS A 151 -0.85 0.26 -8.09
C LYS A 151 -0.64 1.55 -7.30
N ILE A 152 -1.61 1.94 -6.47
CA ILE A 152 -1.53 3.15 -5.64
C ILE A 152 -0.35 3.07 -4.67
N LEU A 153 -0.22 1.98 -3.93
CA LEU A 153 0.83 1.84 -2.91
C LEU A 153 2.23 1.77 -3.53
N ARG A 154 2.39 1.11 -4.68
CA ARG A 154 3.68 1.05 -5.39
C ARG A 154 4.12 2.40 -5.98
N GLN A 155 3.20 3.34 -6.15
CA GLN A 155 3.51 4.71 -6.60
C GLN A 155 3.91 5.64 -5.47
N LEU A 156 3.74 5.24 -4.21
CA LEU A 156 4.16 6.05 -3.08
C LEU A 156 5.69 6.22 -3.07
N PRO A 157 6.18 7.42 -2.71
CA PRO A 157 7.58 7.66 -2.36
C PRO A 157 8.18 6.56 -1.50
N VAL A 158 9.38 6.13 -1.84
CA VAL A 158 10.11 5.17 -1.01
C VAL A 158 10.63 5.91 0.23
N ALA A 159 10.02 5.63 1.38
CA ALA A 159 10.46 6.19 2.65
C ALA A 159 11.85 5.63 3.04
N GLU A 160 12.74 6.53 3.44
CA GLU A 160 14.02 6.21 4.07
C GLU A 160 13.81 6.08 5.58
N LEU A 161 13.53 4.86 6.05
CA LEU A 161 13.03 4.62 7.40
C LEU A 161 14.08 4.79 8.50
N GLU A 162 15.34 4.49 8.19
CA GLU A 162 16.45 4.47 9.14
C GLU A 162 17.41 5.67 8.95
N THR A 163 17.28 6.41 7.86
CA THR A 163 18.19 7.53 7.56
C THR A 163 17.87 8.72 8.46
N PRO A 164 18.84 9.26 9.23
CA PRO A 164 18.63 10.44 10.04
C PRO A 164 18.06 11.60 9.23
N THR A 165 16.95 12.16 9.71
CA THR A 165 16.15 13.13 8.97
C THR A 165 16.02 14.45 9.74
N VAL A 166 16.45 15.55 9.13
CA VAL A 166 16.18 16.91 9.59
C VAL A 166 14.81 17.34 9.07
N ALA A 167 13.84 17.42 9.96
CA ALA A 167 12.48 17.86 9.65
C ALA A 167 12.36 19.37 9.91
N LEU A 168 12.20 20.15 8.83
CA LEU A 168 11.91 21.57 8.95
C LEU A 168 10.43 21.76 9.25
N VAL A 169 10.12 22.39 10.39
CA VAL A 169 8.76 22.59 10.90
C VAL A 169 8.52 24.08 11.15
N GLY A 170 7.29 24.55 11.00
CA GLY A 170 6.91 25.95 11.23
C GLY A 170 5.79 26.41 10.32
N ALA A 171 5.33 27.65 10.51
CA ALA A 171 4.21 28.21 9.76
C ALA A 171 4.47 28.25 8.23
N PRO A 172 3.42 28.34 7.39
CA PRO A 172 3.59 28.57 5.96
C PRO A 172 4.48 29.80 5.67
N ASN A 173 5.23 29.77 4.56
CA ASN A 173 6.05 30.90 4.07
C ASN A 173 7.15 31.45 5.01
N VAL A 174 7.49 30.76 6.10
CA VAL A 174 8.62 31.12 6.98
C VAL A 174 10.00 30.82 6.40
N GLY A 175 10.08 30.20 5.22
CA GLY A 175 11.34 29.93 4.51
C GLY A 175 11.86 28.50 4.56
N LYS A 176 11.09 27.53 5.09
CA LYS A 176 11.46 26.10 5.13
C LYS A 176 11.97 25.54 3.80
N SER A 177 11.17 25.69 2.74
CA SER A 177 11.55 25.27 1.38
C SER A 177 12.85 25.89 0.86
N SER A 178 13.20 27.11 1.29
CA SER A 178 14.48 27.75 0.93
C SER A 178 15.62 27.13 1.72
N LEU A 179 15.39 26.84 3.01
CA LEU A 179 16.36 26.17 3.86
C LEU A 179 16.65 24.73 3.41
N VAL A 180 15.64 23.96 2.94
CA VAL A 180 15.86 22.64 2.31
C VAL A 180 16.82 22.76 1.13
N ARG A 181 16.63 23.75 0.25
CA ARG A 181 17.51 23.96 -0.91
C ARG A 181 18.92 24.36 -0.50
N ALA A 182 19.05 25.18 0.54
CA ALA A 182 20.35 25.64 1.01
C ALA A 182 21.14 24.53 1.71
N LEU A 183 20.47 23.64 2.44
CA LEU A 183 21.10 22.51 3.15
C LEU A 183 21.37 21.33 2.23
N SER A 184 20.58 21.15 1.18
CA SER A 184 20.75 20.04 0.25
C SER A 184 22.03 20.18 -0.57
N SER A 185 22.82 19.11 -0.65
CA SER A 185 24.01 19.01 -1.49
C SER A 185 23.70 19.14 -3.00
N GLY A 186 22.47 18.84 -3.40
CA GLY A 186 21.98 18.93 -4.77
C GLY A 186 20.56 19.50 -4.87
N GLN A 187 19.95 19.39 -6.04
CA GLN A 187 18.56 19.82 -6.24
C GLN A 187 17.60 18.94 -5.43
N PRO A 188 16.80 19.52 -4.50
CA PRO A 188 15.85 18.74 -3.72
C PRO A 188 14.83 18.03 -4.61
N GLU A 189 14.55 16.78 -4.27
CA GLU A 189 13.54 15.96 -4.92
C GLU A 189 12.15 16.32 -4.42
N VAL A 190 11.15 16.23 -5.31
CA VAL A 190 9.74 16.42 -4.95
C VAL A 190 9.06 15.05 -4.86
N GLN A 191 8.74 14.65 -3.63
CA GLN A 191 8.04 13.41 -3.31
C GLN A 191 6.53 13.61 -3.44
N ASN A 192 5.92 12.92 -4.41
CA ASN A 192 4.50 13.07 -4.73
C ASN A 192 3.66 12.09 -3.92
N TYR A 193 2.91 12.59 -2.94
CA TYR A 193 1.93 11.80 -2.21
C TYR A 193 0.52 12.03 -2.80
N PRO A 194 -0.31 10.98 -2.97
CA PRO A 194 -1.63 11.09 -3.62
C PRO A 194 -2.61 12.08 -2.97
N PHE A 195 -2.39 12.43 -1.70
CA PHE A 195 -3.20 13.38 -0.94
C PHE A 195 -2.57 14.79 -0.84
N THR A 196 -1.49 15.04 -1.58
CA THR A 196 -0.80 16.34 -1.62
C THR A 196 -0.92 16.97 -3.00
N THR A 197 -1.10 18.29 -3.07
CA THR A 197 -1.15 19.02 -4.35
C THR A 197 0.22 19.50 -4.84
N LYS A 198 1.19 19.69 -3.94
CA LYS A 198 2.52 20.26 -4.25
C LYS A 198 3.69 19.31 -3.98
N GLY A 199 3.42 18.08 -3.53
CA GLY A 199 4.44 17.16 -3.06
C GLY A 199 5.22 17.68 -1.85
N ILE A 200 6.14 16.86 -1.35
CA ILE A 200 7.05 17.20 -0.25
C ILE A 200 8.46 17.32 -0.80
N LYS A 201 9.17 18.40 -0.46
CA LYS A 201 10.56 18.57 -0.89
C LYS A 201 11.48 17.86 0.08
N MET A 202 12.32 16.98 -0.46
CA MET A 202 13.37 16.30 0.28
C MET A 202 14.72 16.56 -0.36
N GLY A 203 15.65 17.09 0.42
CA GLY A 203 17.05 17.20 0.07
C GLY A 203 17.88 16.15 0.80
N HIS A 204 19.13 16.03 0.41
CA HIS A 204 20.09 15.14 1.05
C HIS A 204 21.42 15.87 1.19
N PHE A 205 22.11 15.60 2.30
CA PHE A 205 23.39 16.21 2.62
C PHE A 205 24.27 15.21 3.38
N PHE A 206 25.55 15.53 3.49
CA PHE A 206 26.54 14.65 4.14
C PHE A 206 27.22 15.40 5.27
N VAL A 207 27.39 14.72 6.40
CA VAL A 207 28.17 15.18 7.55
C VAL A 207 29.09 14.02 7.91
N GLU A 208 30.41 14.25 7.89
CA GLU A 208 31.41 13.20 8.19
C GLU A 208 31.18 11.89 7.38
N ASP A 209 30.92 12.03 6.08
CA ASP A 209 30.58 10.94 5.16
C ASP A 209 29.27 10.18 5.45
N GLU A 210 28.52 10.56 6.49
CA GLU A 210 27.19 10.03 6.78
C GLU A 210 26.10 10.80 6.03
N ARG A 211 25.25 10.05 5.32
CA ARG A 211 24.14 10.60 4.55
C ARG A 211 22.96 10.95 5.46
N HIS A 212 22.47 12.17 5.32
CA HIS A 212 21.33 12.71 6.04
C HIS A 212 20.26 13.19 5.05
N VAL A 213 19.00 13.15 5.47
CA VAL A 213 17.87 13.71 4.73
C VAL A 213 17.44 15.01 5.37
N VAL A 214 17.10 16.02 4.57
CA VAL A 214 16.40 17.22 5.03
C VAL A 214 15.05 17.29 4.33
N THR A 215 13.96 17.41 5.09
CA THR A 215 12.61 17.41 4.53
C THR A 215 11.83 18.66 4.95
N ASP A 216 11.10 19.24 3.99
CA ASP A 216 10.13 20.30 4.24
C ASP A 216 8.85 19.64 4.73
N THR A 217 8.59 19.63 6.04
CA THR A 217 7.27 19.21 6.50
C THR A 217 6.27 20.30 6.12
N PRO A 218 5.24 19.99 5.32
CA PRO A 218 4.28 21.00 4.90
C PRO A 218 3.69 21.67 6.15
N GLY A 219 3.69 23.00 6.15
CA GLY A 219 3.56 23.79 7.38
C GLY A 219 2.42 23.32 8.26
N LEU A 220 2.78 22.78 9.43
CA LEU A 220 1.81 22.46 10.48
C LEU A 220 1.11 23.77 10.86
N ILE A 221 -0.21 23.81 10.76
CA ILE A 221 -1.02 24.89 11.31
C ILE A 221 -1.51 24.42 12.67
N ASN A 222 -1.48 25.30 13.68
CA ASN A 222 -1.96 25.00 15.02
C ASN A 222 -3.49 24.79 14.97
N ARG A 223 -3.91 23.55 14.73
CA ARG A 223 -5.31 23.11 14.68
C ARG A 223 -5.44 21.86 15.54
N ALA A 224 -6.65 21.65 16.07
CA ALA A 224 -6.99 20.43 16.80
C ALA A 224 -6.63 19.21 15.96
N GLU A 225 -6.23 18.10 16.59
CA GLU A 225 -5.81 16.89 15.89
C GLU A 225 -6.87 16.39 14.91
N GLU A 226 -8.14 16.53 15.28
CA GLU A 226 -9.32 16.15 14.48
C GLU A 226 -9.49 16.99 13.20
N ASP A 227 -9.00 18.23 13.22
CA ASP A 227 -9.10 19.18 12.11
C ASP A 227 -7.85 19.19 11.20
N ARG A 228 -6.85 18.33 11.51
CA ARG A 228 -5.62 18.24 10.72
C ARG A 228 -5.89 17.60 9.38
N ASN A 229 -5.38 18.22 8.33
CA ASN A 229 -5.44 17.63 7.00
C ASN A 229 -4.43 16.49 6.85
N LYS A 230 -4.58 15.67 5.80
CA LYS A 230 -3.70 14.50 5.56
C LYS A 230 -2.21 14.86 5.43
N ILE A 231 -1.90 16.08 5.01
CA ILE A 231 -0.53 16.55 4.84
C ILE A 231 0.10 16.86 6.21
N GLU A 232 -0.66 17.49 7.10
CA GLU A 232 -0.25 17.72 8.49
C GLU A 232 -0.09 16.40 9.24
N MET A 233 -1.00 15.45 9.03
CA MET A 233 -0.87 14.11 9.61
C MET A 233 0.38 13.36 9.10
N LEU A 234 0.78 13.57 7.85
CA LEU A 234 2.05 13.03 7.33
C LEU A 234 3.27 13.68 7.99
N ALA A 235 3.22 14.99 8.23
CA ALA A 235 4.28 15.69 8.96
C ALA A 235 4.39 15.15 10.39
N ILE A 236 3.28 14.96 11.10
CA ILE A 236 3.27 14.34 12.44
C ILE A 236 3.83 12.92 12.39
N ALA A 237 3.38 12.08 11.46
CA ALA A 237 3.90 10.72 11.31
C ALA A 237 5.41 10.69 11.04
N THR A 238 5.94 11.69 10.31
CA THR A 238 7.38 11.86 10.08
C THR A 238 8.10 12.09 11.41
N LEU A 239 7.62 13.03 12.23
CA LEU A 239 8.20 13.33 13.54
C LEU A 239 8.08 12.17 14.53
N GLU A 240 6.94 11.47 14.52
CA GLU A 240 6.65 10.37 15.45
C GLU A 240 7.41 9.09 15.14
N HIS A 241 7.60 8.76 13.86
CA HIS A 241 8.03 7.43 13.47
C HIS A 241 9.40 7.38 12.80
N LEU A 242 9.92 8.48 12.28
CA LEU A 242 11.26 8.51 11.67
C LEU A 242 12.31 9.06 12.65
N PRO A 243 13.60 8.67 12.50
CA PRO A 243 14.70 9.20 13.31
C PRO A 243 14.93 10.67 12.95
N THR A 244 14.20 11.56 13.64
CA THR A 244 14.08 12.96 13.26
C THR A 244 14.76 13.91 14.24
N CYS A 245 15.44 14.92 13.69
CA CYS A 245 15.77 16.15 14.37
C CYS A 245 14.77 17.23 13.93
N VAL A 246 14.16 17.92 14.87
CA VAL A 246 13.20 18.98 14.58
C VAL A 246 13.92 20.32 14.49
N VAL A 247 13.80 20.98 13.35
CA VAL A 247 14.25 22.37 13.18
C VAL A 247 13.01 23.24 13.03
N PHE A 248 12.69 23.97 14.09
CA PHE A 248 11.55 24.87 14.10
C PHE A 248 11.95 26.24 13.54
N VAL A 249 11.35 26.60 12.40
CA VAL A 249 11.67 27.83 11.67
C VAL A 249 10.63 28.90 11.97
N THR A 250 11.09 29.98 12.60
CA THR A 250 10.27 31.13 12.97
C THR A 250 10.63 32.33 12.11
N ASP A 251 9.61 33.02 11.59
CA ASP A 251 9.76 34.30 10.89
C ASP A 251 9.36 35.46 11.81
N LEU A 252 10.34 36.27 12.20
CA LEU A 252 10.15 37.47 13.02
C LEU A 252 9.82 38.73 12.20
N SER A 253 9.90 38.67 10.87
CA SER A 253 9.68 39.84 10.00
C SER A 253 8.18 40.14 9.78
N GLY A 254 7.28 39.25 10.21
CA GLY A 254 5.82 39.38 10.00
C GLY A 254 5.36 39.14 8.55
N LEU A 255 6.25 38.76 7.63
CA LEU A 255 5.93 38.61 6.20
C LEU A 255 5.44 37.19 5.83
N SER A 256 5.44 36.25 6.76
CA SER A 256 4.95 34.87 6.55
C SER A 256 3.42 34.79 6.35
N GLY A 257 2.69 35.81 6.82
CA GLY A 257 1.22 35.81 6.89
C GLY A 257 0.67 35.14 8.15
N THR A 258 1.53 34.72 9.08
CA THR A 258 1.15 34.18 10.39
C THR A 258 1.79 35.04 11.48
N SER A 259 1.02 35.44 12.50
CA SER A 259 1.53 36.32 13.55
C SER A 259 2.65 35.64 14.34
N ILE A 260 3.55 36.44 14.93
CA ILE A 260 4.62 35.89 15.78
C ILE A 260 4.02 35.12 16.97
N ALA A 261 2.93 35.63 17.54
CA ALA A 261 2.22 34.95 18.65
C ALA A 261 1.73 33.56 18.23
N ASP A 262 1.08 33.42 17.08
CA ASP A 262 0.59 32.12 16.58
C ASP A 262 1.75 31.17 16.25
N GLN A 263 2.86 31.71 15.72
CA GLN A 263 4.07 30.92 15.45
C GLN A 263 4.67 30.35 16.75
N LEU A 264 4.72 31.17 17.81
CA LEU A 264 5.21 30.76 19.13
C LEU A 264 4.25 29.78 19.81
N GLU A 265 2.94 29.95 19.66
CA GLU A 265 1.96 29.00 20.17
C GLU A 265 2.11 27.63 19.49
N LEU A 266 2.24 27.61 18.16
CA LEU A 266 2.55 26.39 17.40
C LEU A 266 3.85 25.74 17.88
N ARG A 267 4.90 26.54 18.10
CA ARG A 267 6.18 26.08 18.63
C ARG A 267 5.98 25.39 19.97
N GLU A 268 5.33 26.05 20.93
CA GLU A 268 5.10 25.50 22.27
C GLU A 268 4.32 24.19 22.25
N THR A 269 3.29 24.10 21.41
CA THR A 269 2.51 22.87 21.23
C THR A 269 3.39 21.72 20.75
N LEU A 270 4.17 21.93 19.71
CA LEU A 270 5.03 20.89 19.13
C LEU A 270 6.25 20.58 20.01
N TYR A 271 6.81 21.59 20.67
CA TYR A 271 7.93 21.42 21.59
C TYR A 271 7.53 20.51 22.75
N LYS A 272 6.36 20.74 23.36
CA LYS A 272 5.82 19.86 24.41
C LYS A 272 5.58 18.43 23.95
N GLN A 273 5.27 18.23 22.67
CA GLN A 273 4.97 16.92 22.11
C GLN A 273 6.22 16.13 21.71
N PHE A 274 7.28 16.81 21.25
CA PHE A 274 8.41 16.15 20.60
C PHE A 274 9.79 16.42 21.21
N ALA A 275 10.01 17.52 21.93
CA ALA A 275 11.36 17.92 22.37
C ALA A 275 11.96 16.99 23.44
N ASP A 276 11.15 16.20 24.13
CA ASP A 276 11.60 15.16 25.06
C ASP A 276 12.15 13.91 24.35
N ARG A 277 11.76 13.69 23.08
CA ARG A 277 12.06 12.45 22.31
C ARG A 277 12.90 12.70 21.07
N ARG A 278 12.98 13.96 20.62
CA ARG A 278 13.63 14.39 19.39
C ARG A 278 14.55 15.56 19.68
N PRO A 279 15.78 15.58 19.12
CA PRO A 279 16.60 16.77 19.13
C PRO A 279 15.82 17.95 18.54
N TRP A 280 15.89 19.10 19.19
CA TRP A 280 15.14 20.30 18.82
C TRP A 280 16.07 21.50 18.63
N ILE A 281 15.89 22.21 17.53
CA ILE A 281 16.64 23.42 17.19
C ILE A 281 15.66 24.50 16.75
N ASP A 282 15.71 25.66 17.38
CA ASP A 282 14.98 26.84 16.92
C ASP A 282 15.84 27.66 15.95
N VAL A 283 15.25 28.06 14.83
CA VAL A 283 15.90 28.87 13.79
C VAL A 283 15.04 30.08 13.48
N PHE A 284 15.62 31.27 13.60
CA PHE A 284 14.97 32.52 13.20
C PHE A 284 15.36 32.85 11.77
N SER A 285 14.41 32.74 10.84
CA SER A 285 14.61 33.08 9.44
C SER A 285 14.41 34.57 9.20
N LYS A 286 14.77 35.04 7.99
CA LYS A 286 14.59 36.43 7.55
C LYS A 286 15.21 37.48 8.48
N ALA A 287 16.24 37.11 9.26
CA ALA A 287 16.89 37.99 10.21
C ALA A 287 17.44 39.29 9.59
N ALA A 288 17.76 39.30 8.29
CA ALA A 288 18.17 40.51 7.58
C ALA A 288 17.05 41.55 7.35
N LEU A 289 15.80 41.20 7.65
CA LEU A 289 14.61 42.06 7.48
C LEU A 289 14.05 42.57 8.82
N VAL A 290 14.71 42.27 9.94
CA VAL A 290 14.30 42.59 11.31
C VAL A 290 15.28 43.57 11.93
#